data_AF-A0A2N5RI25-F1
#
_entry.id   AF-A0A2N5RI25-F1
#
_cell.length_a   1.000
_cell.length_b   1.000
_cell.length_c   1.000
_cell.angle_alpha   90.00
_cell.angle_beta   90.00
_cell.angle_gamma   90.00
#
_symmetry.space_group_name_H-M   'P 1'
#
loop_
_entity.id
_entity.type
_entity.pdbx_description
1 polymer ?
#
loop_
_entity_poly.entity_id
_entity_poly.type
_entity_poly.pdbx_seq_one_letter_code
_entity_poly.pdbx_strand_id
1 'polypeptide(L)'
;MSFVSFGRKVFLPRERIVAVMPVSTAMEKKLKNIDFYANKIINATFGKQAKTAVIMDSGHVVLIPTRYKIAVRVIWGRRRR
;
A
#
# COMPACT_ATOMS: atom_id res chain seq x y z
N MET A 1 -13.81 -1.27 -14.03
CA MET A 1 -12.67 -0.92 -13.15
C MET A 1 -13.21 -0.74 -11.75
N SER A 2 -12.68 -1.48 -10.77
CA SER A 2 -13.17 -1.46 -9.38
C SER A 2 -12.18 -0.74 -8.46
N PHE A 3 -12.69 -0.01 -7.47
CA PHE A 3 -11.86 0.73 -6.52
C PHE A 3 -11.89 0.08 -5.14
N VAL A 4 -10.75 0.08 -4.47
CA VAL A 4 -10.61 -0.27 -3.05
C VAL A 4 -10.42 1.00 -2.24
N SER A 5 -11.28 1.20 -1.25
CA SER A 5 -11.17 2.30 -0.30
C SER A 5 -10.38 1.88 0.94
N PHE A 6 -9.42 2.73 1.35
CA PHE A 6 -8.69 2.58 2.61
C PHE A 6 -9.07 3.65 3.64
N GLY A 7 -10.21 4.32 3.43
CA GLY A 7 -10.68 5.45 4.26
C GLY A 7 -10.01 6.77 3.89
N ARG A 8 -10.45 7.87 4.52
CA ARG A 8 -9.90 9.25 4.34
C ARG A 8 -9.74 9.67 2.86
N LYS A 9 -10.69 9.28 2.02
CA LYS A 9 -10.69 9.57 0.57
C LYS A 9 -9.54 8.92 -0.22
N VAL A 10 -8.93 7.85 0.30
CA VAL A 10 -7.93 7.04 -0.43
C VAL A 10 -8.66 5.95 -1.21
N PHE A 11 -8.64 6.07 -2.53
CA PHE A 11 -9.19 5.09 -3.46
C PHE A 11 -8.09 4.60 -4.39
N LEU A 12 -7.84 3.30 -4.39
CA LEU A 12 -6.87 2.68 -5.30
C LEU A 12 -7.60 1.77 -6.29
N PRO A 13 -7.27 1.82 -7.59
CA PRO A 13 -7.83 0.89 -8.56
C PRO A 13 -7.34 -0.52 -8.26
N ARG A 14 -8.28 -1.44 -7.99
CA ARG A 14 -7.99 -2.79 -7.48
C ARG A 14 -7.09 -3.57 -8.44
N GLU A 15 -7.39 -3.47 -9.74
CA GLU A 15 -6.74 -4.25 -10.78
C GLU A 15 -5.27 -3.85 -10.99
N ARG A 16 -4.88 -2.66 -10.53
CA ARG A 16 -3.50 -2.15 -10.64
C ARG A 16 -2.64 -2.48 -9.42
N ILE A 17 -3.22 -3.10 -8.39
CA ILE A 17 -2.48 -3.50 -7.18
C ILE A 17 -1.76 -4.81 -7.45
N VAL A 18 -0.43 -4.75 -7.49
CA VAL A 18 0.44 -5.92 -7.72
C VAL A 18 0.71 -6.65 -6.41
N ALA A 19 1.03 -5.90 -5.36
CA ALA A 19 1.40 -6.50 -4.07
C ALA A 19 1.02 -5.61 -2.90
N VAL A 20 0.89 -6.24 -1.73
CA VAL A 20 0.58 -5.60 -0.46
C VAL A 20 1.57 -6.15 0.56
N MET A 21 2.22 -5.29 1.33
CA MET A 21 3.19 -5.72 2.32
C MET A 21 3.11 -4.88 3.60
N PRO A 22 3.37 -5.47 4.78
CA PRO A 22 3.48 -4.70 6.00
C PRO A 22 4.72 -3.80 5.94
N VAL A 23 4.57 -2.55 6.41
CA VAL A 23 5.73 -1.68 6.61
C VAL A 23 6.45 -2.18 7.85
N SER A 24 7.62 -2.78 7.65
CA SER A 24 8.54 -3.22 8.70
C SER A 24 9.78 -2.34 8.71
N THR A 25 10.54 -2.36 9.82
CA THR A 25 11.81 -1.64 9.95
C THR A 25 12.82 -1.99 8.85
N ALA A 26 12.80 -3.24 8.37
CA ALA A 26 13.62 -3.68 7.24
C ALA A 26 13.17 -3.06 5.90
N MET A 27 11.85 -2.92 5.70
CA MET A 27 11.29 -2.26 4.53
C MET A 27 11.60 -0.76 4.54
N GLU A 28 11.49 -0.09 5.70
CA GLU A 28 11.83 1.32 5.84
C GLU A 28 13.30 1.58 5.48
N LYS A 29 14.22 0.72 5.92
CA LYS A 29 15.64 0.81 5.53
C LYS A 29 15.84 0.63 4.02
N LYS A 30 15.13 -0.31 3.39
CA LYS A 30 15.18 -0.47 1.93
C LYS A 30 14.55 0.73 1.18
N LEU A 31 13.43 1.25 1.66
CA LEU A 31 12.76 2.42 1.05
C LEU A 31 13.63 3.68 1.13
N LYS A 32 14.39 3.85 2.21
CA LYS A 32 15.31 5.00 2.39
C LYS A 32 16.57 4.93 1.53
N ASN A 33 17.07 3.72 1.26
CA ASN A 33 18.35 3.52 0.57
C ASN A 33 18.22 3.34 -0.95
N ILE A 34 17.01 3.32 -1.48
CA ILE A 34 16.76 3.03 -2.89
C ILE A 34 16.29 4.32 -3.56
N ASP A 35 17.21 5.00 -4.24
CA ASP A 35 16.95 6.15 -5.13
C ASP A 35 15.88 5.84 -6.20
N PHE A 36 15.66 4.56 -6.51
CA PHE A 36 14.62 4.07 -7.43
C PHE A 36 13.18 4.49 -7.02
N TYR A 37 12.96 4.79 -5.74
CA TYR A 37 11.65 5.20 -5.21
C TYR A 37 11.52 6.71 -4.97
N ALA A 38 12.56 7.51 -5.26
CA ALA A 38 12.65 8.92 -4.86
C ALA A 38 11.49 9.81 -5.34
N ASN A 39 10.69 9.38 -6.33
CA ASN A 39 9.45 10.06 -6.74
C ASN A 39 8.25 9.12 -6.92
N LYS A 40 8.33 7.89 -6.40
CA LYS A 40 7.29 6.85 -6.58
C LYS A 40 6.54 6.51 -5.30
N ILE A 41 6.91 7.12 -4.18
CA ILE A 41 6.24 6.89 -2.89
C ILE A 41 5.13 7.93 -2.71
N ILE A 42 3.90 7.46 -2.54
CA ILE A 42 2.75 8.28 -2.21
C ILE A 42 2.42 8.06 -0.74
N ASN A 43 2.57 9.09 0.07
CA ASN A 43 2.18 9.04 1.47
C ASN A 43 0.68 9.35 1.63
N ALA A 44 -0.12 8.30 1.85
CA ALA A 44 -1.55 8.39 2.10
C ALA A 44 -1.90 8.08 3.57
N THR A 45 -1.00 8.37 4.51
CA THR A 45 -1.23 8.09 5.94
C THR A 45 -1.98 9.20 6.68
N PHE A 46 -1.99 10.42 6.14
CA PHE A 46 -2.64 11.61 6.75
C PHE A 46 -2.21 11.80 8.21
N GLY A 47 -0.90 11.85 8.45
CA GLY A 47 -0.28 12.07 9.77
C GLY A 47 -0.31 10.85 10.70
N LYS A 48 -0.89 9.72 10.29
CA LYS A 48 -0.80 8.47 11.04
C LYS A 48 0.46 7.69 10.67
N GLN A 49 0.84 6.75 11.52
CA GLN A 49 1.90 5.79 11.23
C GLN A 49 1.56 4.96 9.98
N ALA A 50 2.50 4.85 9.05
CA ALA A 50 2.41 3.93 7.92
C ALA A 50 2.46 2.48 8.43
N LYS A 51 1.49 1.65 8.03
CA LYS A 51 1.43 0.24 8.47
C LYS A 51 1.49 -0.75 7.32
N THR A 52 1.08 -0.31 6.13
CA THR A 52 1.04 -1.13 4.93
C THR A 52 1.50 -0.32 3.75
N ALA A 53 2.29 -0.96 2.88
CA ALA A 53 2.66 -0.46 1.58
C ALA A 53 1.89 -1.25 0.52
N VAL A 54 1.29 -0.53 -0.43
CA VAL A 54 0.59 -1.08 -1.59
C VAL A 54 1.41 -0.77 -2.82
N ILE A 55 1.84 -1.80 -3.54
CA ILE A 55 2.64 -1.67 -4.76
C ILE A 55 1.70 -1.71 -5.96
N MET A 56 1.81 -0.68 -6.79
CA MET A 56 1.06 -0.56 -8.04
C MET A 56 1.88 -1.05 -9.24
N ASP A 57 1.20 -1.45 -10.29
CA ASP A 57 1.77 -1.83 -11.59
C ASP A 57 2.72 -0.78 -12.20
N SER A 58 2.45 0.51 -11.95
CA SER A 58 3.27 1.65 -12.35
C SER A 58 4.58 1.81 -11.58
N GLY A 59 4.84 0.94 -10.61
CA GLY A 59 5.97 1.02 -9.69
C GLY A 59 5.78 2.01 -8.54
N HIS A 60 4.62 2.65 -8.44
CA HIS A 60 4.29 3.48 -7.27
C HIS A 60 4.05 2.65 -6.02
N VAL A 61 4.49 3.16 -4.88
CA VAL A 61 4.27 2.56 -3.56
C VAL A 61 3.41 3.51 -2.74
N VAL A 62 2.19 3.08 -2.43
CA VAL A 62 1.26 3.87 -1.63
C VAL A 62 1.35 3.41 -0.18
N LEU A 63 1.75 4.32 0.71
CA LEU A 63 1.81 4.08 2.15
C LEU A 63 0.46 4.42 2.77
N ILE A 64 -0.16 3.44 3.43
CA ILE A 64 -1.47 3.60 4.07
C ILE A 64 -1.37 3.26 5.57
N PRO A 65 -2.26 3.84 6.42
CA PRO A 65 -2.25 3.58 7.85
C PRO A 65 -3.04 2.32 8.22
N THR A 66 -3.74 1.73 7.24
CA THR A 66 -4.52 0.50 7.40
C THR A 66 -3.60 -0.67 7.70
N ARG A 67 -3.98 -1.54 8.66
CA ARG A 67 -3.20 -2.73 9.02
C ARG A 67 -3.15 -3.73 7.85
N TYR A 68 -2.02 -4.38 7.66
CA TYR A 68 -1.77 -5.32 6.57
C TYR A 68 -2.88 -6.38 6.40
N LYS A 69 -3.28 -7.06 7.48
CA LYS A 69 -4.35 -8.07 7.45
C LYS A 69 -5.69 -7.52 6.95
N ILE A 70 -6.00 -6.25 7.25
CA ILE A 70 -7.22 -5.59 6.78
C ILE A 70 -7.04 -5.26 5.30
N ALA A 71 -5.92 -4.67 4.91
CA ALA A 71 -5.66 -4.29 3.52
C ALA A 71 -5.78 -5.49 2.56
N VAL A 72 -5.12 -6.61 2.88
CA VAL A 72 -5.20 -7.88 2.14
C VAL A 72 -6.65 -8.35 2.00
N ARG A 73 -7.42 -8.33 3.09
CA ARG A 73 -8.82 -8.77 3.09
C ARG A 73 -9.71 -7.89 2.22
N VAL A 74 -9.52 -6.57 2.25
CA VAL A 74 -10.34 -5.64 1.46
C VAL A 74 -9.97 -5.71 -0.02
N ILE A 75 -8.69 -5.94 -0.35
CA ILE A 75 -8.24 -6.05 -1.74
C ILE A 75 -8.67 -7.38 -2.37
N TRP A 76 -8.34 -8.52 -1.75
CA TRP A 76 -8.53 -9.85 -2.36
C TRP A 76 -9.71 -10.64 -1.79
N GLY A 77 -10.47 -10.09 -0.85
CA GLY A 77 -11.59 -10.78 -0.21
C GLY A 77 -11.16 -11.92 0.73
N ARG A 78 -12.15 -12.68 1.24
CA ARG A 78 -11.85 -14.01 1.80
C ARG A 78 -11.45 -14.89 0.64
N ARG A 79 -10.18 -15.30 0.57
CA ARG A 79 -9.72 -16.34 -0.35
C ARG A 79 -10.62 -17.55 -0.10
N ARG A 80 -11.62 -17.79 -0.96
CA ARG A 80 -12.41 -19.02 -0.92
C ARG A 80 -11.39 -20.12 -1.24
N ARG A 81 -11.23 -21.03 -0.26
CA ARG A 81 -10.46 -22.25 -0.43
C ARG A 81 -11.15 -23.14 -1.46
#